data_AF-A0A8T6HNI3-F1
#
_entry.id   AF-A0A8T6HNI3-F1
#
_cell.length_a   1.000
_cell.length_b   1.000
_cell.length_c   1.000
_cell.angle_alpha   90.00
_cell.angle_beta   90.00
_cell.angle_gamma   90.00
#
_symmetry.space_group_name_H-M   'P 1'
#
loop_
_entity.id
_entity.type
_entity.pdbx_description
1 polymer ?
#
loop_
_entity_poly.entity_id
_entity_poly.type
_entity_poly.pdbx_seq_one_letter_code
_entity_poly.pdbx_strand_id
1 'polypeptide(L)' 'MVLCFVARNQLLLYNSGYAPKFRDVSAGLASKVLCIRDAVERGMSSVNFLRGDEPYKYELGGNDAVVRLLRLRREGAA' A
#
# COMPACT_ATOMS: atom_id res chain seq x y z
N MET A 1 -0.97 -5.56 12.88
CA MET A 1 0.39 -5.28 12.39
C MET A 1 0.32 -4.86 10.94
N VAL A 2 1.04 -3.82 10.56
CA VAL A 2 1.21 -3.39 9.16
C VAL A 2 2.70 -3.49 8.84
N LEU A 3 3.03 -4.17 7.74
CA LEU A 3 4.38 -4.26 7.20
C LEU A 3 4.52 -3.26 6.06
N CYS A 4 5.45 -2.32 6.21
CA CYS A 4 5.73 -1.29 5.24
C CYS A 4 7.18 -1.34 4.76
N PHE A 5 7.42 -0.87 3.53
CA PHE A 5 8.76 -0.53 3.05
C PHE A 5 8.87 0.99 2.83
N VAL A 6 10.08 1.53 2.92
CA VAL A 6 10.36 2.92 2.56
C VAL A 6 11.32 2.92 1.38
N ALA A 7 10.93 3.58 0.29
CA ALA A 7 11.78 3.72 -0.89
C ALA A 7 11.48 5.06 -1.58
N ARG A 8 12.51 5.78 -2.03
CA ARG A 8 12.38 7.06 -2.76
C ARG A 8 11.43 8.07 -2.07
N ASN A 9 11.53 8.17 -0.74
CA ASN A 9 10.68 9.01 0.11
C ASN A 9 9.17 8.66 0.08
N GLN A 10 8.81 7.42 -0.25
CA GLN A 10 7.43 6.92 -0.24
C GLN A 10 7.29 5.80 0.79
N LEU A 11 6.15 5.75 1.48
CA LEU A 11 5.75 4.60 2.29
C LEU A 11 4.98 3.60 1.41
N LEU A 12 5.43 2.35 1.37
CA LEU A 12 4.80 1.27 0.60
C LEU A 12 4.09 0.31 1.56
N LEU A 13 2.75 0.31 1.56
CA LEU A 13 1.92 -0.54 2.42
C LEU A 13 1.84 -1.97 1.86
N TYR A 14 2.80 -2.82 2.22
CA TYR A 14 2.95 -4.15 1.62
C TYR A 14 1.96 -5.19 2.13
N ASN A 15 1.83 -5.31 3.44
CA ASN A 15 0.93 -6.29 4.02
C ASN A 15 0.39 -5.78 5.35
N SER A 16 -0.77 -6.29 5.75
CA SER A 16 -1.30 -6.02 7.09
C SER A 16 -2.19 -7.17 7.55
N GLY A 17 -2.23 -7.35 8.86
CA GLY A 17 -3.11 -8.30 9.51
C GLY A 17 -3.58 -7.78 10.86
N TYR A 18 -4.78 -8.15 11.28
CA TYR A 18 -5.34 -7.84 12.59
C TYR A 18 -6.10 -9.07 13.11
N ALA A 19 -6.23 -9.19 14.42
CA ALA A 19 -6.99 -10.29 15.00
C ALA A 19 -8.49 -10.11 14.68
N PRO A 20 -9.20 -11.13 14.16
CA PRO A 20 -10.60 -11.01 13.72
C PRO A 20 -11.57 -10.45 14.77
N LYS A 21 -11.28 -10.67 16.06
CA LYS A 21 -12.05 -10.12 17.19
C LYS A 21 -12.12 -8.59 17.23
N PHE A 22 -11.28 -7.88 16.47
CA PHE A 22 -11.28 -6.41 16.37
C PHE A 22 -11.89 -5.90 15.06
N ARG A 23 -12.69 -6.72 14.36
CA ARG A 23 -13.36 -6.33 13.13
C ARG A 23 -14.32 -5.14 13.35
N ASP A 24 -15.07 -5.16 14.45
CA ASP A 24 -16.12 -4.17 14.73
C ASP A 24 -15.58 -2.75 14.98
N VAL A 25 -14.30 -2.65 15.36
CA VAL A 25 -13.60 -1.36 15.52
C VAL A 25 -12.77 -1.00 14.29
N SER A 26 -12.97 -1.70 13.17
CA SER A 26 -12.28 -1.49 11.91
C SER A 26 -10.75 -1.43 12.05
N ALA A 27 -10.16 -2.28 12.91
CA ALA A 27 -8.72 -2.26 13.21
C ALA A 27 -7.84 -2.34 11.94
N GLY A 28 -8.33 -3.06 10.92
CA GLY A 28 -7.75 -3.07 9.59
C GLY A 28 -7.60 -1.67 9.00
N LEU A 29 -8.68 -0.90 8.88
CA LEU A 29 -8.68 0.46 8.32
C LEU A 29 -7.89 1.43 9.20
N ALA A 30 -8.17 1.42 10.51
CA ALA A 30 -7.51 2.31 11.47
C ALA A 30 -5.98 2.19 11.40
N SER A 31 -5.45 0.97 11.22
CA SER A 31 -4.01 0.78 11.06
C SER A 31 -3.41 1.46 9.83
N LYS A 32 -4.15 1.62 8.72
CA LYS A 32 -3.68 2.34 7.52
C LYS A 32 -3.71 3.84 7.74
N VAL A 33 -4.77 4.34 8.38
CA VAL A 33 -4.89 5.76 8.75
C VAL A 33 -3.71 6.18 9.64
N LEU A 34 -3.33 5.35 10.60
CA LEU A 34 -2.18 5.61 11.46
C LEU A 34 -0.85 5.61 10.67
N CYS A 35 -0.67 4.70 9.70
CA CYS A 35 0.49 4.72 8.82
C CYS A 35 0.55 5.97 7.93
N ILE A 36 -0.59 6.44 7.43
CA ILE A 36 -0.66 7.68 6.64
C ILE A 36 -0.29 8.87 7.49
N ARG A 37 -0.83 8.96 8.72
CA ARG A 37 -0.46 10.01 9.67
C ARG A 37 1.04 10.01 9.95
N ASP A 38 1.63 8.86 10.27
CA ASP A 38 3.09 8.72 10.48
C ASP A 38 3.89 9.18 9.26
N ALA A 39 3.48 8.79 8.05
CA ALA A 39 4.16 9.20 6.82
C ALA A 39 4.13 10.74 6.63
N VAL A 40 2.99 11.38 6.91
CA VAL A 40 2.85 12.84 6.85
C VAL A 40 3.71 13.52 7.90
N GLU A 41 3.68 13.05 9.15
CA GLU A 41 4.50 13.58 10.25
C GLU A 41 6.01 13.46 9.94
N ARG A 42 6.42 12.44 9.19
CA ARG A 42 7.80 12.21 8.76
C ARG A 42 8.17 12.92 7.45
N GLY A 43 7.27 13.69 6.85
CA GLY A 43 7.53 14.44 5.61
C GLY A 43 7.71 13.56 4.37
N MET A 44 7.10 12.37 4.35
CA MET A 44 7.12 11.51 3.17
C MET A 44 6.30 12.13 2.04
N SER A 45 6.74 11.93 0.79
CA SER A 45 6.07 12.53 -0.36
C SER A 45 4.76 11.84 -0.72
N SER A 46 4.57 10.58 -0.33
CA SER A 46 3.37 9.80 -0.66
C SER A 46 3.28 8.49 0.13
N VAL A 47 2.07 7.96 0.17
CA VAL A 47 1.76 6.60 0.64
C VAL A 47 1.22 5.80 -0.53
N ASN A 48 1.81 4.64 -0.79
CA ASN A 48 1.43 3.76 -1.88
C ASN A 48 0.74 2.52 -1.31
N PHE A 49 -0.55 2.35 -1.63
CA PHE A 49 -1.37 1.20 -1.24
C PHE A 49 -1.06 -0.08 -2.03
N LEU A 50 -0.07 -0.03 -2.92
CA LEU A 50 0.32 -1.08 -3.86
C LEU A 50 -0.85 -1.52 -4.75
N ARG A 51 -0.80 -2.76 -5.24
CA ARG A 51 -1.81 -3.29 -6.16
C ARG A 51 -3.13 -3.57 -5.45
N GLY A 52 -4.21 -3.54 -6.22
CA GLY A 52 -5.57 -3.85 -5.77
C GLY A 52 -6.44 -2.59 -5.78
N ASP A 53 -7.73 -2.82 -6.01
CA ASP A 53 -8.81 -1.85 -6.19
C ASP A 53 -9.75 -1.81 -4.97
N GLU A 54 -9.25 -2.16 -3.79
CA GLU A 54 -10.07 -2.18 -2.57
C GLU A 54 -10.67 -0.79 -2.28
N PRO A 55 -12.00 -0.66 -2.07
CA PRO A 55 -12.68 0.64 -1.97
C PRO A 55 -12.09 1.61 -0.95
N TYR A 56 -11.64 1.09 0.20
CA TYR A 56 -11.06 1.91 1.26
C TYR A 56 -9.83 2.69 0.80
N LYS A 57 -9.10 2.24 -0.22
CA LYS A 57 -7.93 2.94 -0.74
C LYS A 57 -8.35 4.28 -1.34
N TYR A 58 -9.45 4.30 -2.08
CA TYR A 58 -10.01 5.49 -2.69
C TYR A 58 -10.66 6.41 -1.65
N GLU A 59 -11.35 5.84 -0.65
CA GLU A 59 -11.89 6.60 0.49
C GLU A 59 -10.80 7.32 1.30
N LEU A 60 -9.58 6.76 1.33
CA LEU A 60 -8.40 7.38 1.93
C LEU A 60 -7.63 8.32 0.98
N GLY A 61 -8.20 8.67 -0.17
CA GLY A 61 -7.58 9.59 -1.14
C GLY A 61 -6.59 8.93 -2.12
N GLY A 62 -6.61 7.60 -2.21
CA GLY A 62 -5.84 6.84 -3.19
C GLY A 62 -6.25 7.17 -4.62
N ASN A 63 -5.26 7.26 -5.51
CA ASN A 63 -5.45 7.45 -6.94
C ASN A 63 -4.83 6.27 -7.69
N ASP A 64 -5.40 5.93 -8.84
CA ASP A 64 -4.87 4.85 -9.66
C ASP A 64 -3.44 5.14 -10.14
N ALA A 65 -2.63 4.10 -10.18
CA ALA A 65 -1.28 4.14 -10.74
C ALA A 65 -1.13 3.07 -11.82
N VAL A 66 -0.48 3.43 -12.93
CA VAL A 66 -0.29 2.52 -14.06
C VAL A 66 0.76 1.46 -13.70
N VAL A 67 0.33 0.19 -13.66
CA VAL A 67 1.23 -0.97 -13.54
C VAL A 67 1.44 -1.58 -14.91
N ARG A 68 2.70 -1.69 -15.35
CA ARG A 68 3.04 -2.28 -16.66
C ARG A 68 3.69 -3.66 -16.47
N LEU A 69 3.24 -4.63 -17.27
CA LEU A 69 3.90 -5.91 -17.41
C LEU A 69 4.96 -5.81 -18.52
N LEU A 70 6.22 -5.90 -18.15
CA LEU A 70 7.33 -5.98 -19.11
C LEU A 70 7.72 -7.45 -19.27
N ARG A 71 7.54 -7.99 -20.47
CA ARG A 71 7.96 -9.35 -20.81
C ARG A 71 9.24 -9.29 -21.63
N LEU A 72 10.35 -9.67 -21.02
CA LEU A 72 11.63 -9.84 -21.71
C LEU A 72 11.66 -11.23 -22.35
N ARG A 73 12.06 -11.30 -23.61
CA ARG A 73 12.34 -12.55 -24.32
C ARG A 73 13.75 -12.43 -24.89
N ARG A 74 14.52 -13.51 -24.78
CA ARG A 74 15.80 -13.64 -25.49
C ARG A 74 15.49 -14.17 -26.89
N GLU A 75 15.94 -13.47 -27.94
CA GLU A 75 15.91 -14.04 -29.28
C GLU A 75 16.95 -15.17 -29.38
N GLY A 76 16.55 -16.31 -29.94
CA GLY A 76 17.46 -17.41 -30.27
C GLY A 76 17.63 -18.52 -29.23
N ALA A 77 16.64 -18.85 -28.41
CA ALA A 77 16.60 -20.15 -27.74
C ALA A 77 15.90 -21.16 -28.67
N ALA A 78 16.70 -21.85 -29.49
CA ALA A 78 16.30 -23.11 -30.12
C ALA A 78 16.19 -24.21 -29.05
#